data_AF-A0A9P1I544-F1
#
_entry.id   AF-A0A9P1I544-F1
#
_cell.length_a   1.000
_cell.length_b   1.000
_cell.length_c   1.000
_cell.angle_alpha   90.00
_cell.angle_beta   90.00
_cell.angle_gamma   90.00
#
_symmetry.space_group_name_H-M   'P 1'
#
loop_
_entity.id
_entity.type
_entity.pdbx_description
1 polymer ?
#
loop_
_entity_poly.entity_id
_entity_poly.type
_entity_poly.pdbx_seq_one_letter_code
_entity_poly.pdbx_strand_id
1 'polypeptide(L)'
;MKIEDVTFVFHRFEKYTQDFVKEILDLWNIHRPNLAVQLGKHENETNLVEFEKFGCDYDAKHINLDSRLDCDKIVERLNEKNDGLKYVKTEKTHVDFCSFSHFLVMNKSQKKSLAIYVPTLNDQKIIESVSDAVKIVLNK
;
A
#
# COMPACT_ATOMS: atom_id res chain seq x y z
N MET A 1 -13.43 18.12 5.86
CA MET A 1 -12.01 18.53 5.84
C MET A 1 -11.49 18.30 4.44
N LYS A 2 -11.16 19.36 3.71
CA LYS A 2 -10.69 19.23 2.33
C LYS A 2 -9.17 19.04 2.35
N ILE A 3 -8.72 17.98 1.70
CA ILE A 3 -7.32 17.77 1.37
C ILE A 3 -7.06 18.64 0.13
N GLU A 4 -6.84 19.94 0.33
CA GLU A 4 -6.83 20.91 -0.78
C GLU A 4 -5.51 20.92 -1.59
N ASP A 5 -4.47 20.17 -1.17
CA ASP A 5 -3.15 20.16 -1.83
C ASP A 5 -2.55 18.76 -2.02
N VAL A 6 -3.34 17.76 -2.43
CA VAL A 6 -2.80 16.42 -2.76
C VAL A 6 -2.91 16.11 -4.24
N THR A 7 -1.76 15.94 -4.87
CA THR A 7 -1.65 15.46 -6.26
C THR A 7 -1.47 13.95 -6.25
N PHE A 8 -2.36 13.24 -6.94
CA PHE A 8 -2.24 11.80 -7.14
C PHE A 8 -1.60 11.51 -8.50
N VAL A 9 -0.62 10.60 -8.50
CA VAL A 9 -0.02 10.06 -9.72
C VAL A 9 -0.17 8.54 -9.66
N PHE A 10 -0.76 7.96 -10.71
CA PHE A 10 -1.06 6.54 -10.78
C PHE A 10 -0.18 5.86 -11.82
N HIS A 11 0.38 4.72 -11.45
CA HIS A 11 1.16 3.84 -12.33
C HIS A 11 0.63 2.42 -12.19
N ARG A 12 0.48 1.72 -13.32
CA ARG A 12 -0.02 0.35 -13.37
C ARG A 12 1.07 -0.58 -13.90
N PHE A 13 1.29 -1.67 -13.19
CA PHE A 13 2.22 -2.73 -13.58
C PHE A 13 1.44 -4.02 -13.81
N GLU A 14 1.53 -4.58 -15.02
CA GLU A 14 0.80 -5.81 -15.38
C GLU A 14 1.64 -7.08 -15.20
N LYS A 15 2.98 -6.96 -15.21
CA LYS A 15 3.91 -8.08 -15.09
C LYS A 15 5.26 -7.64 -14.58
N TYR A 16 6.00 -8.58 -13.99
CA TYR A 16 7.42 -8.39 -13.69
C TYR A 16 8.25 -8.40 -14.98
N THR A 17 8.91 -7.29 -15.24
CA THR A 17 9.94 -7.16 -16.27
C THR A 17 11.31 -7.23 -15.59
N GLN A 18 12.36 -7.53 -16.36
CA GLN A 18 13.73 -7.40 -15.86
C GLN A 18 14.03 -5.96 -15.38
N ASP A 19 13.27 -4.99 -15.90
CA ASP A 19 13.38 -3.57 -15.59
C ASP A 19 12.49 -3.11 -14.44
N PHE A 20 11.66 -3.97 -13.83
CA PHE A 20 10.67 -3.57 -12.82
C PHE A 20 11.29 -2.78 -11.65
N VAL A 21 12.43 -3.25 -11.14
CA VAL A 21 13.16 -2.55 -10.07
C VAL A 21 13.57 -1.16 -10.52
N LYS A 22 14.13 -1.04 -11.73
CA LYS A 22 14.55 0.24 -12.30
C LYS A 22 13.35 1.16 -12.50
N GLU A 23 12.24 0.66 -13.03
CA GLU A 23 11.01 1.42 -13.24
C GLU A 23 10.48 2.02 -11.92
N ILE A 24 10.35 1.20 -10.85
CA ILE A 24 9.88 1.68 -9.54
C ILE A 24 10.81 2.77 -8.97
N LEU A 25 12.13 2.58 -9.09
CA LEU A 25 13.10 3.55 -8.60
C LEU A 25 13.12 4.84 -9.42
N ASP A 26 12.96 4.75 -10.73
CA ASP A 26 12.86 5.91 -11.62
C ASP A 26 11.60 6.73 -11.29
N LEU A 27 10.45 6.08 -11.12
CA LEU A 27 9.22 6.74 -10.70
C LEU A 27 9.37 7.47 -9.36
N TRP A 28 10.03 6.84 -8.38
CA TRP A 28 10.35 7.49 -7.11
C TRP A 28 11.19 8.76 -7.31
N ASN A 29 12.23 8.69 -8.15
CA ASN A 29 13.13 9.82 -8.39
C ASN A 29 12.45 10.96 -9.16
N ILE A 30 11.57 10.63 -10.10
CA ILE A 30 10.81 11.58 -10.93
C ILE A 30 9.76 12.30 -10.08
N HIS A 31 8.93 11.55 -9.34
CA HIS A 31 7.78 12.11 -8.64
C HIS A 31 8.09 12.59 -7.23
N ARG A 32 9.11 12.02 -6.57
CA ARG A 32 9.51 12.31 -5.19
C ARG A 32 8.31 12.42 -4.23
N PRO A 33 7.44 11.40 -4.19
CA PRO A 33 6.17 11.52 -3.48
C PRO A 33 6.36 11.61 -1.97
N ASN A 34 5.46 12.33 -1.28
CA ASN A 34 5.42 12.36 0.18
C ASN A 34 4.92 11.04 0.79
N LEU A 35 4.13 10.28 0.02
CA LEU A 35 3.58 8.98 0.37
C LEU A 35 3.48 8.14 -0.90
N ALA A 36 3.95 6.89 -0.82
CA ALA A 36 3.69 5.89 -1.85
C ALA A 36 2.72 4.83 -1.33
N VAL A 37 1.78 4.44 -2.18
CA VAL A 37 0.79 3.41 -1.89
C VAL A 37 0.90 2.36 -2.98
N GLN A 38 1.19 1.13 -2.57
CA GLN A 38 1.20 -0.05 -3.40
C GLN A 38 -0.14 -0.76 -3.22
N LEU A 39 -0.80 -1.06 -4.34
CA LEU A 39 -2.09 -1.77 -4.35
C LEU A 39 -1.88 -3.16 -4.93
N GLY A 40 -2.10 -4.17 -4.09
CA GLY A 40 -2.09 -5.58 -4.45
C GLY A 40 -3.51 -6.12 -4.52
N LYS A 41 -3.71 -7.18 -5.30
CA LYS A 41 -4.98 -7.91 -5.30
C LYS A 41 -4.89 -9.05 -4.29
N HIS A 42 -5.87 -9.17 -3.41
CA HIS A 42 -6.12 -10.41 -2.69
C HIS A 42 -6.82 -11.39 -3.63
N GLU A 43 -6.12 -12.45 -3.99
CA GLU A 43 -6.74 -13.57 -4.69
C GLU A 43 -7.68 -14.31 -3.72
N ASN A 44 -8.92 -14.55 -4.17
CA ASN A 44 -9.97 -15.33 -3.48
C ASN A 44 -10.67 -14.66 -2.28
N GLU A 45 -10.31 -13.43 -1.90
CA GLU A 45 -11.07 -12.68 -0.89
C GLU A 45 -12.12 -11.78 -1.55
N THR A 46 -13.29 -11.67 -0.92
CA THR A 46 -14.41 -10.88 -1.44
C THR A 46 -14.66 -9.60 -0.63
N ASN A 47 -14.23 -9.56 0.64
CA ASN A 47 -14.46 -8.42 1.52
C ASN A 47 -13.27 -8.07 2.42
N LEU A 48 -12.10 -8.67 2.23
CA LEU A 48 -10.90 -8.41 3.02
C LEU A 48 -10.05 -7.31 2.39
N VAL A 49 -9.78 -6.24 3.15
CA VAL A 49 -8.75 -5.25 2.85
C VAL A 49 -7.64 -5.37 3.88
N GLU A 50 -6.44 -5.70 3.43
CA GLU A 50 -5.30 -5.98 4.30
C GLU A 50 -4.20 -4.94 4.12
N PHE A 51 -3.64 -4.49 5.24
CA PHE A 51 -2.55 -3.53 5.30
C PHE A 51 -1.28 -4.24 5.74
N GLU A 52 -0.30 -4.30 4.84
CA GLU A 52 0.98 -4.93 5.12
C GLU A 52 1.90 -3.95 5.87
N LYS A 53 2.36 -4.38 7.05
CA LYS A 53 3.24 -3.57 7.91
C LYS A 53 4.70 -3.60 7.47
N PHE A 54 5.14 -4.74 6.91
CA PHE A 54 6.54 -5.01 6.64
C PHE A 54 6.79 -5.21 5.15
N GLY A 55 7.72 -4.44 4.58
CA GLY A 55 8.30 -4.76 3.28
C GLY A 55 9.37 -5.84 3.42
N CYS A 56 9.39 -6.79 2.49
CA CYS A 56 10.39 -7.86 2.39
C CYS A 56 11.05 -7.86 1.01
N ASP A 57 12.33 -8.23 0.99
CA ASP A 57 13.06 -8.48 -0.24
C ASP A 57 12.55 -9.77 -0.92
N TYR A 58 12.59 -9.82 -2.25
CA TYR A 58 12.02 -10.90 -3.07
C TYR A 58 12.64 -12.28 -2.74
N ASP A 59 13.89 -12.31 -2.28
CA ASP A 59 14.59 -13.53 -1.85
C ASP A 59 14.28 -13.97 -0.41
N ALA A 60 13.39 -13.27 0.32
CA ALA A 60 12.87 -13.60 1.65
C ALA A 60 13.92 -13.87 2.75
N LYS A 61 15.17 -13.43 2.56
CA LYS A 61 16.31 -13.73 3.43
C LYS A 61 16.76 -12.53 4.27
N HIS A 62 15.92 -12.07 5.20
CA HIS A 62 16.33 -11.35 6.44
C HIS A 62 16.27 -9.81 6.50
N ILE A 63 15.47 -9.10 5.70
CA ILE A 63 15.22 -7.67 5.95
C ILE A 63 13.73 -7.37 5.91
N ASN A 64 13.12 -7.30 7.11
CA ASN A 64 11.81 -6.70 7.29
C ASN A 64 12.01 -5.22 7.58
N LEU A 65 11.58 -4.37 6.65
CA LEU A 65 11.49 -2.94 6.94
C LEU A 65 10.13 -2.68 7.61
N ASP A 66 10.14 -2.10 8.81
CA ASP A 66 8.93 -1.71 9.54
C ASP A 66 8.40 -0.35 9.08
N SER A 67 7.17 -0.30 8.55
CA SER A 67 6.56 0.95 8.13
C SER A 67 6.39 1.90 9.31
N ARG A 68 6.77 3.17 9.12
CA ARG A 68 6.50 4.23 10.11
C ARG A 68 5.03 4.65 10.12
N LEU A 69 4.24 4.14 9.18
CA LEU A 69 2.82 4.40 9.13
C LEU A 69 2.13 3.49 10.14
N ASP A 70 1.43 4.11 11.08
CA ASP A 70 0.67 3.37 12.09
C ASP A 70 -0.61 2.81 11.44
N CYS A 71 -0.47 1.57 10.96
CA CYS A 71 -1.49 0.76 10.30
C CYS A 71 -2.60 0.34 11.27
N ASP A 72 -2.30 0.20 12.56
CA ASP A 72 -3.32 -0.14 13.57
C ASP A 72 -4.39 0.96 13.62
N LYS A 73 -3.99 2.24 13.68
CA LYS A 73 -4.92 3.37 13.60
C LYS A 73 -5.68 3.47 12.28
N ILE A 74 -5.07 3.05 11.17
CA ILE A 74 -5.75 3.02 9.86
C ILE A 74 -6.87 1.98 9.91
N VAL A 75 -6.54 0.76 10.34
CA VAL A 75 -7.47 -0.35 10.45
C VAL A 75 -8.59 -0.06 11.45
N GLU A 76 -8.27 0.52 12.61
CA GLU A 76 -9.25 0.93 13.62
C GLU A 76 -10.28 1.90 13.00
N ARG A 77 -9.82 3.00 12.40
CA ARG A 77 -10.70 4.02 11.80
C ARG A 77 -11.51 3.51 10.62
N LEU A 78 -10.97 2.59 9.82
CA LEU A 78 -11.72 2.00 8.71
C LEU A 78 -12.79 1.02 9.22
N ASN A 79 -12.49 0.22 10.25
CA ASN A 79 -13.47 -0.69 10.85
C ASN A 79 -14.65 0.05 11.53
N GLU A 80 -14.46 1.30 11.99
CA GLU A 80 -15.56 2.14 12.50
C GLU A 80 -16.66 2.43 11.45
N LYS A 81 -16.35 2.34 10.15
CA LYS A 81 -17.30 2.64 9.06
C LYS A 81 -18.40 1.59 8.92
N ASN A 82 -18.14 0.35 9.34
CA ASN A 82 -19.07 -0.77 9.23
C ASN A 82 -19.73 -0.92 7.84
N ASP A 83 -18.93 -0.84 6.77
CA ASP A 83 -19.38 -0.82 5.37
C ASP A 83 -19.46 -2.22 4.71
N GLY A 84 -19.24 -3.27 5.52
CA GLY A 84 -19.24 -4.67 5.11
C GLY A 84 -17.86 -5.18 4.68
N LEU A 85 -16.85 -4.33 4.62
CA LEU A 85 -15.46 -4.73 4.45
C LEU A 85 -14.82 -5.05 5.81
N LYS A 86 -13.91 -6.02 5.79
CA LYS A 86 -13.07 -6.38 6.92
C LYS A 86 -11.70 -5.79 6.70
N TYR A 87 -11.27 -4.89 7.60
CA TYR A 87 -9.94 -4.29 7.54
C TYR A 87 -9.01 -4.99 8.53
N VAL A 88 -7.84 -5.41 8.08
CA VAL A 88 -6.85 -6.08 8.93
C VAL A 88 -5.45 -5.53 8.69
N LYS A 89 -4.61 -5.55 9.72
CA LYS A 89 -3.16 -5.40 9.60
C LYS A 89 -2.55 -6.79 9.50
N THR A 90 -1.61 -6.97 8.59
CA THR A 90 -0.79 -8.18 8.55
C THR A 90 0.67 -7.88 8.88
N GLU A 91 1.26 -8.81 9.64
CA GLU A 91 2.70 -8.88 9.90
C GLU A 91 3.38 -9.92 8.99
N LYS A 92 2.59 -10.62 8.17
CA LYS A 92 3.12 -11.49 7.13
C LYS A 92 3.39 -10.62 5.91
N THR A 93 4.57 -10.80 5.33
CA THR A 93 4.88 -10.19 4.05
C THR A 93 4.49 -11.14 2.93
N HIS A 94 3.80 -10.63 1.92
CA HIS A 94 3.51 -11.39 0.72
C HIS A 94 4.78 -11.57 -0.11
N VAL A 95 4.83 -12.64 -0.89
CA VAL A 95 5.90 -12.88 -1.86
C VAL A 95 5.36 -12.57 -3.25
N ASP A 96 5.18 -11.27 -3.53
CA ASP A 96 4.64 -10.77 -4.80
C ASP A 96 5.18 -9.38 -5.16
N PHE A 97 4.70 -8.83 -6.29
CA PHE A 97 5.14 -7.53 -6.81
C PHE A 97 4.73 -6.34 -5.95
N CYS A 98 3.59 -6.43 -5.27
CA CYS A 98 3.10 -5.36 -4.42
C CYS A 98 4.01 -5.22 -3.20
N SER A 99 4.26 -6.32 -2.50
CA SER A 99 5.17 -6.38 -1.35
C SER A 99 6.60 -6.02 -1.73
N PHE A 100 7.12 -6.51 -2.87
CA PHE A 100 8.47 -6.18 -3.29
C PHE A 100 8.62 -4.70 -3.68
N SER A 101 7.65 -4.12 -4.40
CA SER A 101 7.68 -2.67 -4.69
C SER A 101 7.55 -1.82 -3.42
N HIS A 102 6.77 -2.29 -2.44
CA HIS A 102 6.66 -1.67 -1.14
C HIS A 102 8.01 -1.65 -0.43
N PHE A 103 8.73 -2.77 -0.38
CA PHE A 103 10.09 -2.85 0.16
C PHE A 103 11.06 -1.88 -0.52
N LEU A 104 11.10 -1.86 -1.86
CA LEU A 104 11.98 -0.97 -2.63
C LEU A 104 11.72 0.51 -2.28
N VAL A 105 10.45 0.89 -2.19
CA VAL A 105 10.06 2.27 -1.89
C VAL A 105 10.30 2.60 -0.42
N MET A 106 10.05 1.68 0.51
CA MET A 106 10.32 1.89 1.94
C MET A 106 11.77 2.27 2.22
N ASN A 107 12.72 1.67 1.50
CA ASN A 107 14.14 1.99 1.63
C ASN A 107 14.44 3.45 1.21
N LYS A 108 13.66 4.01 0.29
CA LYS A 108 13.81 5.39 -0.20
C LYS A 108 12.99 6.41 0.58
N SER A 109 11.82 6.02 1.09
CA SER A 109 10.80 6.90 1.67
C SER A 109 10.99 7.18 3.17
N GLN A 110 12.16 6.86 3.72
CA GLN A 110 12.36 6.81 5.18
C GLN A 110 11.27 5.96 5.88
N LYS A 111 10.88 4.84 5.25
CA LYS A 111 9.83 3.92 5.71
C LYS A 111 8.42 4.51 5.74
N LYS A 112 8.11 5.50 4.89
CA LYS A 112 6.76 6.05 4.68
C LYS A 112 6.16 5.51 3.37
N SER A 113 5.74 4.25 3.41
CA SER A 113 5.04 3.57 2.31
C SER A 113 3.90 2.72 2.87
N LEU A 114 2.89 2.46 2.05
CA LEU A 114 1.74 1.61 2.39
C LEU A 114 1.56 0.53 1.34
N ALA A 115 1.49 -0.72 1.74
CA ALA A 115 1.01 -1.80 0.89
C ALA A 115 -0.40 -2.19 1.34
N ILE A 116 -1.34 -2.15 0.41
CA ILE A 116 -2.75 -2.46 0.64
C ILE A 116 -3.16 -3.55 -0.33
N TYR A 117 -3.60 -4.69 0.21
CA TYR A 117 -4.19 -5.75 -0.57
C TYR A 117 -5.70 -5.62 -0.51
N VAL A 118 -6.33 -5.58 -1.68
CA VAL A 118 -7.76 -5.33 -1.81
C VAL A 118 -8.43 -6.50 -2.53
N PRO A 119 -9.74 -6.75 -2.27
CA PRO A 119 -10.50 -7.68 -3.09
C PRO A 119 -10.62 -7.12 -4.52
N THR A 120 -11.24 -7.87 -5.43
CA THR A 120 -11.38 -7.47 -6.83
C THR A 120 -11.89 -6.01 -6.96
N LEU A 121 -11.06 -5.15 -7.58
CA LEU A 121 -11.13 -3.68 -7.61
C LEU A 121 -12.37 -3.03 -8.28
N ASN A 122 -13.40 -3.81 -8.63
CA ASN A 122 -14.58 -3.30 -9.32
C ASN A 122 -15.69 -2.80 -8.37
N ASP A 123 -15.44 -2.80 -7.06
CA ASP A 123 -16.37 -2.27 -6.07
C ASP A 123 -15.96 -0.83 -5.68
N GLN A 124 -16.88 0.12 -5.88
CA GLN A 124 -16.75 1.52 -5.46
C GLN A 124 -16.30 1.65 -3.99
N LYS A 125 -16.74 0.73 -3.12
CA LYS A 125 -16.36 0.70 -1.70
C LYS A 125 -14.86 0.51 -1.48
N ILE A 126 -14.18 -0.23 -2.35
CA ILE A 126 -12.74 -0.48 -2.26
C ILE A 126 -11.97 0.81 -2.58
N ILE A 127 -12.39 1.52 -3.62
CA ILE A 127 -11.79 2.81 -4.00
C ILE A 127 -11.94 3.82 -2.86
N GLU A 128 -13.12 3.89 -2.24
CA GLU A 128 -13.38 4.75 -1.08
C GLU A 128 -12.53 4.36 0.12
N SER A 129 -12.38 3.06 0.38
CA SER A 129 -11.55 2.52 1.46
C SER A 129 -10.08 2.88 1.31
N VAL A 130 -9.51 2.66 0.12
CA VAL A 130 -8.12 3.04 -0.19
C VAL A 130 -7.95 4.55 -0.06
N SER A 131 -8.90 5.32 -0.59
CA SER A 131 -8.88 6.78 -0.49
C SER A 131 -8.86 7.21 0.97
N ASP A 132 -9.74 6.66 1.82
CA ASP A 132 -9.83 7.00 3.23
C ASP A 132 -8.59 6.59 4.02
N ALA A 133 -7.98 5.43 3.70
CA ALA A 133 -6.69 5.05 4.26
C ALA A 133 -5.62 6.12 3.99
N VAL A 134 -5.55 6.63 2.75
CA VAL A 134 -4.65 7.73 2.38
C VAL A 134 -4.98 9.00 3.14
N LYS A 135 -6.26 9.35 3.29
CA LYS A 135 -6.66 10.52 4.09
C LYS A 135 -6.24 10.36 5.55
N ILE A 136 -6.40 9.19 6.15
CA ILE A 136 -6.01 8.94 7.54
C ILE A 136 -4.50 9.15 7.72
N VAL A 137 -3.69 8.74 6.74
CA VAL A 137 -2.23 8.87 6.76
C VAL A 137 -1.78 10.32 6.59
N LEU A 138 -2.37 11.03 5.63
CA LEU A 138 -1.97 12.40 5.30
C LEU A 138 -2.45 13.44 6.33
N ASN A 139 -3.50 13.13 7.09
CA ASN A 139 -4.02 14.00 8.15
C ASN A 139 -3.44 13.67 9.55
N LYS A 140 -2.30 12.96 9.62
CA LYS A 140 -1.54 12.76 10.87
C LYS A 140 -0.58 13.91 11.13
#